data_AF-A0A0D2NYQ5-F1
#
_entry.id   AF-A0A0D2NYQ5-F1
#
_cell.length_a   1.000
_cell.length_b   1.000
_cell.length_c   1.000
_cell.angle_alpha   90.00
_cell.angle_beta   90.00
_cell.angle_gamma   90.00
#
_symmetry.space_group_name_H-M   'P 1'
#
loop_
_entity.id
_entity.type
_entity.pdbx_description
1 polymer ?
#
loop_
_entity_poly.entity_id
_entity_poly.type
_entity_poly.pdbx_seq_one_letter_code
_entity_poly.pdbx_strand_id
1 'polypeptide(L)'
;KADHPRNFRLNLRVSPSTFDELVTRIENHPIFQSRSNSQQFPVEIQLAIAMYRFGHDGNAASVDGVAQWAGVSAGMVVKSTRRVIISFLSLHDTVIRWPSEAEKEDASDWVESVSCPAWRAGFCMVDGTLIPLFEKPGHHGEAYFDRKSNYSMNVQ
;
A
#
# COMPACT_ATOMS: atom_id res chain seq x y z
N LYS A 1 8.07 17.46 8.09
CA LYS A 1 8.20 16.04 7.62
C LYS A 1 9.18 15.25 8.49
N ALA A 2 10.41 15.73 8.67
CA ALA A 2 11.43 15.10 9.53
C ALA A 2 11.11 15.21 11.03
N ASP A 3 10.48 16.30 11.46
CA ASP A 3 10.31 16.62 12.89
C ASP A 3 9.18 15.81 13.56
N HIS A 4 8.25 15.26 12.78
CA HIS A 4 7.05 14.56 13.29
C HIS A 4 6.72 13.30 12.45
N PRO A 5 7.62 12.29 12.42
CA PRO A 5 7.47 11.12 11.55
C PRO A 5 6.23 10.29 11.86
N ARG A 6 5.78 10.25 13.13
CA ARG A 6 4.56 9.55 13.52
C ARG A 6 3.32 10.18 12.89
N ASN A 7 3.19 11.51 12.96
CA ASN A 7 2.05 12.22 12.39
C ASN A 7 2.04 12.11 10.86
N PHE A 8 3.22 12.16 10.24
CA PHE A 8 3.36 11.95 8.80
C PHE A 8 2.84 10.57 8.38
N ARG A 9 3.26 9.51 9.09
CA ARG A 9 2.81 8.14 8.81
C ARG A 9 1.32 7.92 9.12
N LEU A 10 0.78 8.57 10.14
CA LEU A 10 -0.66 8.51 10.43
C LEU A 10 -1.48 9.08 9.26
N ASN A 11 -1.06 10.23 8.74
CA ASN A 11 -1.78 10.93 7.67
C ASN A 11 -1.58 10.27 6.30
N LEU A 12 -0.34 9.91 5.94
CA LEU A 12 0.02 9.50 4.58
C LEU A 12 0.26 7.99 4.44
N ARG A 13 0.19 7.23 5.54
CA ARG A 13 0.39 5.76 5.60
C ARG A 13 1.77 5.26 5.15
N VAL A 14 2.71 6.15 4.86
CA VAL A 14 4.09 5.84 4.51
C VAL A 14 5.08 6.55 5.43
N SER A 15 6.30 6.02 5.54
CA SER A 15 7.37 6.73 6.25
C SER A 15 7.83 7.95 5.42
N PRO A 16 8.47 8.95 6.06
CA PRO A 16 9.08 10.07 5.35
C PRO A 16 10.04 9.64 4.23
N SER A 17 10.93 8.67 4.51
CA SER A 17 11.94 8.21 3.55
C SER A 17 11.29 7.49 2.35
N THR A 18 10.31 6.62 2.60
CA THR A 18 9.55 5.96 1.51
C THR A 18 8.83 7.01 0.66
N PHE A 19 8.30 8.06 1.27
CA PHE A 19 7.66 9.14 0.51
C PHE A 19 8.65 9.89 -0.38
N ASP A 20 9.85 10.21 0.09
CA ASP A 20 10.89 10.88 -0.73
C ASP A 20 11.29 10.02 -1.93
N GLU A 21 11.44 8.71 -1.71
CA GLU A 21 11.72 7.75 -2.78
C GLU A 21 10.58 7.70 -3.81
N LEU A 22 9.31 7.70 -3.35
CA LEU A 22 8.17 7.75 -4.25
C LEU A 22 8.12 9.04 -5.08
N VAL A 23 8.43 10.20 -4.47
CA VAL A 23 8.53 11.47 -5.22
C VAL A 23 9.60 11.36 -6.30
N THR A 24 10.80 10.90 -5.95
CA THR A 24 11.92 10.74 -6.88
C THR A 24 11.56 9.84 -8.07
N ARG A 25 10.79 8.77 -7.82
CA ARG A 25 10.36 7.84 -8.89
C ARG A 25 9.35 8.43 -9.87
N ILE A 26 8.54 9.41 -9.43
CA ILE A 26 7.42 9.92 -10.24
C ILE A 26 7.63 11.36 -10.71
N GLU A 27 8.57 12.11 -10.16
CA GLU A 27 8.73 13.55 -10.42
C GLU A 27 8.96 13.88 -11.89
N ASN A 28 9.64 12.99 -12.62
CA ASN A 28 9.96 13.16 -14.04
C ASN A 28 8.84 12.66 -14.97
N HIS A 29 7.73 12.15 -14.43
CA HIS A 29 6.64 11.64 -15.24
C HIS A 29 5.94 12.80 -16.00
N PRO A 30 5.69 12.68 -17.33
CA PRO A 30 5.16 13.78 -18.16
C PRO A 30 3.82 14.37 -17.68
N ILE A 31 3.04 13.62 -16.89
CA ILE A 31 1.76 14.10 -16.32
C ILE A 31 1.94 15.26 -15.30
N PHE A 32 3.14 15.42 -14.74
CA PHE A 32 3.47 16.50 -13.81
C PHE A 32 4.06 17.73 -14.51
N GLN A 33 4.28 17.66 -15.81
CA GLN A 33 4.75 18.79 -16.62
C GLN A 33 3.55 19.61 -17.11
N SER A 34 3.51 20.89 -16.73
CA SER A 34 2.48 21.80 -17.20
C SER A 34 2.70 22.12 -18.68
N ARG A 35 1.65 21.99 -19.50
CA ARG A 35 1.64 22.46 -20.89
C ARG A 35 1.19 23.92 -21.03
N SER A 36 0.91 24.59 -19.92
CA SER A 36 0.46 25.99 -19.89
C SER A 36 1.47 26.87 -19.17
N ASN A 37 1.31 28.19 -19.31
CA ASN A 37 2.11 29.20 -18.60
C ASN A 37 1.86 29.24 -17.09
N SER A 38 0.95 28.40 -16.56
CA SER A 38 0.69 28.31 -15.13
C SER A 38 1.51 27.18 -14.52
N GLN A 39 2.23 27.49 -13.45
CA GLN A 39 3.00 26.51 -12.70
C GLN A 39 2.05 25.48 -12.07
N GLN A 40 2.35 24.20 -12.29
CA GLN A 40 1.63 23.10 -11.65
C GLN A 40 2.11 22.96 -10.20
N PHE A 41 1.24 22.49 -9.31
CA PHE A 41 1.62 22.21 -7.92
C PHE A 41 2.81 21.25 -7.84
N PRO A 42 3.69 21.38 -6.84
CA PRO A 42 4.80 20.45 -6.64
C PRO A 42 4.30 18.99 -6.57
N VAL A 43 5.10 18.06 -7.11
CA VAL A 43 4.77 16.63 -7.15
C VAL A 43 4.59 16.07 -5.74
N GLU A 44 5.43 16.49 -4.80
CA GLU A 44 5.32 16.16 -3.39
C GLU A 44 3.94 16.53 -2.80
N ILE A 45 3.38 17.70 -3.13
CA ILE A 45 2.07 18.11 -2.62
C ILE A 45 0.96 17.27 -3.25
N GLN A 46 1.05 17.03 -4.56
CA GLN A 46 0.07 16.19 -5.26
C GLN A 46 0.09 14.75 -4.73
N LEU A 47 1.28 14.21 -4.44
CA LEU A 47 1.46 12.89 -3.85
C LEU A 47 0.92 12.84 -2.41
N ALA A 48 1.19 13.85 -1.58
CA ALA A 48 0.66 13.92 -0.22
C ALA A 48 -0.88 13.94 -0.20
N ILE A 49 -1.51 14.71 -1.10
CA ILE A 49 -2.97 14.74 -1.25
C ILE A 49 -3.52 13.35 -1.61
N ALA A 50 -2.90 12.68 -2.58
CA ALA A 50 -3.35 11.35 -3.02
C ALA A 50 -3.15 10.30 -1.91
N MET A 51 -1.98 10.28 -1.27
CA MET A 51 -1.67 9.34 -0.18
C MET A 51 -2.58 9.56 1.03
N TYR A 52 -2.84 10.81 1.41
CA TYR A 52 -3.82 11.12 2.45
C TYR A 52 -5.19 10.55 2.09
N ARG A 53 -5.65 10.78 0.87
CA ARG A 53 -6.94 10.29 0.40
C ARG A 53 -7.03 8.76 0.39
N PHE A 54 -5.97 8.06 -0.01
CA PHE A 54 -5.93 6.58 -0.01
C PHE A 54 -5.79 5.99 1.39
N GLY A 55 -5.26 6.75 2.34
CA GLY A 55 -5.05 6.32 3.71
C GLY A 55 -6.26 6.46 4.63
N HIS A 56 -7.39 6.94 4.11
CA HIS A 56 -8.59 7.25 4.87
C HIS A 56 -9.83 6.70 4.16
N ASP A 57 -10.92 6.57 4.92
CA ASP A 57 -12.23 6.14 4.45
C ASP A 57 -13.33 7.13 4.85
N GLY A 58 -14.52 6.96 4.25
CA GLY A 58 -15.71 7.77 4.54
C GLY A 58 -15.48 9.27 4.28
N ASN A 59 -15.94 10.12 5.19
CA ASN A 59 -15.88 11.57 5.02
C ASN A 59 -14.45 12.11 4.95
N ALA A 60 -13.48 11.45 5.60
CA ALA A 60 -12.07 11.85 5.57
C ALA A 60 -11.42 11.64 4.19
N ALA A 61 -11.94 10.70 3.38
CA ALA A 61 -11.51 10.44 2.01
C ALA A 61 -12.32 11.20 0.94
N SER A 62 -13.37 11.91 1.37
CA SER A 62 -14.18 12.74 0.48
C SER A 62 -13.35 13.86 -0.14
N VAL A 63 -13.72 14.28 -1.35
CA VAL A 63 -12.98 15.34 -2.05
C VAL A 63 -12.97 16.63 -1.23
N ASP A 64 -14.09 16.99 -0.60
CA ASP A 64 -14.20 18.19 0.24
C ASP A 64 -13.41 18.06 1.54
N GLY A 65 -13.44 16.89 2.20
CA GLY A 65 -12.65 16.65 3.41
C GLY A 65 -11.14 16.73 3.16
N VAL A 66 -10.67 16.15 2.05
CA VAL A 66 -9.26 16.22 1.65
C VAL A 66 -8.88 17.63 1.22
N ALA A 67 -9.77 18.35 0.53
CA ALA A 67 -9.56 19.74 0.13
C ALA A 67 -9.39 20.66 1.35
N GLN A 68 -10.24 20.49 2.37
CA GLN A 68 -10.14 21.20 3.64
C GLN A 68 -8.83 20.89 4.37
N TRP A 69 -8.45 19.61 4.45
CA TRP A 69 -7.20 19.18 5.08
C TRP A 69 -5.97 19.77 4.38
N ALA A 70 -5.94 19.74 3.04
CA ALA A 70 -4.79 20.20 2.25
C ALA A 70 -4.81 21.72 1.97
N GLY A 71 -5.89 22.44 2.29
CA GLY A 71 -6.03 23.86 1.97
C GLY A 71 -6.07 24.17 0.47
N VAL A 72 -6.66 23.28 -0.33
CA VAL A 72 -6.73 23.39 -1.81
C VAL A 72 -8.17 23.30 -2.32
N SER A 73 -8.39 23.57 -3.62
CA SER A 73 -9.70 23.37 -4.23
C SER A 73 -10.03 21.89 -4.44
N ALA A 74 -11.31 21.54 -4.44
CA ALA A 74 -11.80 20.19 -4.78
C ALA A 74 -11.24 19.68 -6.13
N GLY A 75 -11.18 20.57 -7.13
CA GLY A 75 -10.60 20.25 -8.44
C GLY A 75 -9.11 19.89 -8.37
N MET A 76 -8.35 20.48 -7.44
CA MET A 76 -6.94 20.13 -7.23
C MET A 76 -6.81 18.74 -6.62
N VAL A 77 -7.68 18.35 -5.68
CA VAL A 77 -7.69 17.01 -5.10
C VAL A 77 -7.92 15.95 -6.18
N VAL A 78 -8.94 16.15 -7.01
CA VAL A 78 -9.28 15.23 -8.10
C VAL A 78 -8.12 15.13 -9.11
N LYS A 79 -7.55 16.26 -9.53
CA LYS A 79 -6.41 16.29 -10.46
C LYS A 79 -5.18 15.61 -9.87
N SER A 80 -4.83 15.90 -8.62
CA SER A 80 -3.68 15.32 -7.94
C SER A 80 -3.82 13.81 -7.81
N THR A 81 -4.99 13.33 -7.35
CA THR A 81 -5.27 11.89 -7.25
C THR A 81 -5.10 11.20 -8.60
N ARG A 82 -5.70 11.75 -9.66
CA ARG A 82 -5.63 11.16 -11.02
C ARG A 82 -4.19 11.10 -11.53
N ARG A 83 -3.42 12.17 -11.34
CA ARG A 83 -2.03 12.25 -11.81
C ARG A 83 -1.14 11.23 -11.11
N VAL A 84 -1.28 11.11 -9.79
CA VAL A 84 -0.54 10.12 -8.99
C VAL A 84 -0.87 8.69 -9.44
N ILE A 85 -2.16 8.37 -9.61
CA ILE A 85 -2.57 7.05 -10.15
C ILE A 85 -1.93 6.77 -11.51
N ILE A 86 -2.00 7.72 -12.45
CA ILE A 86 -1.40 7.54 -13.79
C ILE A 86 0.10 7.31 -13.68
N SER A 87 0.80 8.10 -12.86
CA SER A 87 2.25 7.94 -12.69
C SER A 87 2.62 6.61 -12.05
N PHE A 88 1.85 6.13 -11.07
CA PHE A 88 2.08 4.83 -10.44
C PHE A 88 1.80 3.67 -11.39
N LEU A 89 0.74 3.77 -12.21
CA LEU A 89 0.45 2.75 -13.22
C LEU A 89 1.56 2.65 -14.27
N SER A 90 2.26 3.74 -14.58
CA SER A 90 3.43 3.68 -15.48
C SER A 90 4.60 2.84 -14.93
N LEU A 91 4.64 2.62 -13.62
CA LEU A 91 5.64 1.80 -12.95
C LEU A 91 5.21 0.33 -12.80
N HIS A 92 3.97 0.00 -13.17
CA HIS A 92 3.34 -1.31 -12.90
C HIS A 92 4.24 -2.47 -13.30
N ASP A 93 4.66 -2.55 -14.56
CA ASP A 93 5.39 -3.71 -15.07
C ASP A 93 6.82 -3.83 -14.51
N THR A 94 7.37 -2.73 -13.98
CA THR A 94 8.69 -2.72 -13.34
C THR A 94 8.60 -3.21 -11.89
N VAL A 95 7.50 -2.88 -11.20
CA VAL A 95 7.33 -3.11 -9.75
C VAL A 95 6.51 -4.38 -9.47
N ILE A 96 5.50 -4.67 -10.29
CA ILE A 96 4.60 -5.81 -10.19
C ILE A 96 5.03 -6.83 -11.24
N ARG A 97 6.01 -7.66 -10.86
CA ARG A 97 6.50 -8.78 -11.67
C ARG A 97 6.58 -10.04 -10.81
N TRP A 98 6.57 -11.19 -11.47
CA TRP A 98 6.90 -12.43 -10.79
C TRP A 98 8.35 -12.40 -10.28
N PRO A 99 8.62 -12.98 -9.09
CA PRO A 99 9.98 -13.10 -8.59
C PRO A 99 10.78 -14.02 -9.51
N SER A 100 12.04 -13.68 -9.71
CA SER A 100 13.02 -14.53 -10.38
C SER A 100 13.34 -15.76 -9.54
N GLU A 101 13.89 -16.81 -10.14
CA GLU A 101 14.28 -18.02 -9.40
C GLU A 101 15.28 -17.72 -8.27
N ALA A 102 16.20 -16.77 -8.47
CA ALA A 102 17.12 -16.33 -7.42
C ALA A 102 16.37 -15.68 -6.25
N GLU A 103 15.42 -14.79 -6.52
CA GLU A 103 14.61 -14.16 -5.46
C GLU A 103 13.71 -15.17 -4.73
N LYS A 104 13.21 -16.20 -5.44
CA LYS A 104 12.45 -17.29 -4.83
C LYS A 104 13.33 -18.12 -3.91
N GLU A 105 14.56 -18.43 -4.33
CA GLU A 105 15.51 -19.19 -3.53
C GLU A 105 15.94 -18.42 -2.28
N ASP A 106 16.30 -17.15 -2.43
CA ASP A 106 16.65 -16.27 -1.30
C ASP A 106 15.50 -16.15 -0.30
N ALA A 107 14.26 -16.00 -0.79
CA ALA A 107 13.07 -15.96 0.07
C ALA A 107 12.79 -17.31 0.73
N SER A 108 13.04 -18.43 0.04
CA SER A 108 12.89 -19.79 0.57
C SER A 108 13.92 -20.08 1.67
N ASP A 109 15.17 -19.69 1.46
CA ASP A 109 16.25 -19.74 2.46
C ASP A 109 15.88 -18.94 3.69
N TRP A 110 15.35 -17.73 3.49
CA TRP A 110 14.89 -16.89 4.59
C TRP A 110 13.76 -17.57 5.37
N VAL A 111 12.72 -18.10 4.70
CA VAL A 111 11.63 -18.82 5.38
C VAL A 111 12.17 -19.98 6.19
N GLU A 112 13.01 -20.83 5.62
CA GLU A 112 13.60 -21.96 6.34
C GLU A 112 14.40 -21.51 7.58
N SER A 113 15.17 -20.42 7.46
CA SER A 113 15.99 -19.88 8.55
C SER A 113 15.18 -19.35 9.75
N VAL A 114 13.96 -18.84 9.50
CA VAL A 114 13.07 -18.31 10.55
C VAL A 114 11.97 -19.30 10.96
N SER A 115 11.86 -20.44 10.28
CA SER A 115 10.86 -21.48 10.53
C SER A 115 11.47 -22.89 10.58
N CYS A 116 11.26 -23.74 9.56
CA CYS A 116 11.87 -25.07 9.43
C CYS A 116 11.92 -25.54 7.96
N PRO A 117 12.70 -26.61 7.65
CA PRO A 117 12.92 -27.06 6.27
C PRO A 117 11.64 -27.43 5.51
N ALA A 118 10.62 -27.95 6.21
CA ALA A 118 9.35 -28.31 5.60
C ALA A 118 8.56 -27.10 5.05
N TRP A 119 8.89 -25.88 5.51
CA TRP A 119 8.21 -24.65 5.14
C TRP A 119 8.96 -23.85 4.08
N ARG A 120 10.12 -24.33 3.61
CA ARG A 120 10.94 -23.67 2.58
C ARG A 120 10.13 -23.22 1.36
N ALA A 121 9.23 -24.08 0.86
CA ALA A 121 8.35 -23.76 -0.28
C ALA A 121 7.26 -22.71 0.02
N GLY A 122 7.12 -22.29 1.28
CA GLY A 122 6.19 -21.27 1.75
C GLY A 122 6.64 -19.83 1.49
N PHE A 123 7.74 -19.60 0.75
CA PHE A 123 8.28 -18.26 0.46
C PHE A 123 7.29 -17.27 -0.16
N CYS A 124 6.23 -17.75 -0.81
CA CYS A 124 5.18 -16.94 -1.43
C CYS A 124 3.86 -16.91 -0.64
N MET A 125 3.83 -17.45 0.59
CA MET A 125 2.66 -17.34 1.47
C MET A 125 2.59 -15.91 2.00
N VAL A 126 1.74 -15.08 1.37
CA VAL A 126 1.48 -13.70 1.78
C VAL A 126 0.02 -13.61 2.21
N ASP A 127 -0.19 -13.33 3.49
CA ASP A 127 -1.47 -13.18 4.18
C ASP A 127 -2.27 -14.48 4.44
N GLY A 128 -3.01 -14.46 5.56
CA GLY A 128 -3.55 -15.60 6.29
C GLY A 128 -4.27 -16.60 5.40
N THR A 129 -3.55 -17.66 5.03
CA THR A 129 -4.17 -18.79 4.36
C THR A 129 -4.98 -19.53 5.42
N LEU A 130 -6.31 -19.45 5.28
CA LEU A 130 -7.24 -20.19 6.11
C LEU A 130 -7.16 -21.66 5.74
N ILE A 131 -6.56 -22.48 6.59
CA ILE A 131 -6.59 -23.93 6.45
C ILE A 131 -7.93 -24.42 6.99
N PRO A 132 -8.82 -24.97 6.13
CA PRO A 132 -10.10 -25.46 6.59
C PRO A 132 -9.91 -26.66 7.51
N LEU A 133 -10.61 -26.63 8.64
CA LEU A 133 -10.72 -27.73 9.58
C LEU A 133 -11.90 -28.62 9.17
N PHE A 134 -11.71 -29.93 9.25
CA PHE A 134 -12.76 -30.91 8.97
C PHE A 134 -13.96 -30.76 9.91
N GLU A 135 -13.68 -30.46 11.18
CA GLU A 135 -14.68 -30.30 12.24
C GLU A 135 -14.38 -29.10 13.13
N LYS A 136 -15.43 -28.63 13.82
CA LYS A 136 -15.33 -27.61 14.86
C LYS A 136 -14.38 -28.08 15.97
N PRO A 137 -13.34 -27.31 16.32
CA PRO A 137 -12.51 -27.62 17.47
C PRO A 137 -13.32 -27.70 18.76
N GLY A 138 -13.07 -28.73 19.57
CA GLY A 138 -13.76 -28.91 20.86
C GLY A 138 -13.44 -27.80 21.86
N HIS A 139 -12.24 -27.21 21.79
CA HIS A 139 -11.82 -26.10 22.63
C HIS A 139 -11.89 -24.78 21.85
N HIS A 140 -12.69 -23.82 22.33
CA HIS A 140 -12.91 -22.53 21.68
C HIS A 140 -13.34 -22.60 20.20
N GLY A 141 -14.14 -23.59 19.80
CA GLY A 141 -14.51 -23.80 18.39
C GLY A 141 -15.08 -22.57 17.67
N GLU A 142 -15.79 -21.68 18.37
CA GLU A 142 -16.29 -20.41 17.80
C GLU A 142 -15.18 -19.46 17.35
N ALA A 143 -14.00 -19.51 17.98
CA ALA A 143 -12.85 -18.68 17.59
C ALA A 143 -12.26 -19.08 16.23
N TYR A 144 -12.59 -20.28 15.74
CA TYR A 144 -12.15 -20.80 14.45
C TYR A 144 -13.20 -20.61 13.36
N PHE A 145 -14.36 -20.04 13.67
CA PHE A 145 -15.39 -19.80 12.67
C PHE A 145 -15.07 -18.54 11.87
N ASP A 146 -14.75 -18.73 10.59
CA ASP A 146 -14.31 -17.65 9.71
C ASP A 146 -15.48 -16.89 9.05
N ARG A 147 -15.15 -15.76 8.43
CA ARG A 147 -16.11 -14.95 7.66
C ARG A 147 -16.77 -15.72 6.49
N LYS A 148 -16.15 -16.81 6.02
CA LYS A 148 -16.66 -17.67 4.95
C LYS A 148 -17.56 -18.79 5.49
N SER A 149 -17.91 -18.75 6.77
CA SER A 149 -18.73 -19.75 7.46
C SER A 149 -18.11 -21.15 7.49
N ASN A 150 -16.78 -21.24 7.50
CA ASN A 150 -16.04 -22.48 7.74
C ASN A 150 -15.34 -22.44 9.10
N TYR A 151 -15.01 -23.61 9.63
CA TYR A 151 -14.00 -23.70 10.68
C TYR A 151 -12.63 -23.72 10.01
N SER A 152 -11.76 -22.77 10.31
CA SER A 152 -10.44 -22.69 9.71
C SER A 152 -9.41 -22.09 10.67
N MET A 153 -8.15 -22.45 10.47
CA MET A 153 -7.02 -21.86 11.18
C MET A 153 -6.30 -20.89 10.26
N ASN A 154 -6.04 -19.70 10.76
CA ASN A 154 -5.10 -18.79 10.13
C ASN A 154 -3.68 -19.28 10.42
N VAL A 155 -2.95 -19.61 9.38
CA VAL A 155 -1.51 -19.82 9.45
C VAL A 155 -0.84 -18.52 9.04
N GLN A 156 -0.09 -17.93 9.97
CA GLN A 156 0.64 -16.68 9.81
C GLN A 156 2.06 -16.81 10.35
#